data_AF-A0A141RA17-F1
#
_entry.id   AF-A0A141RA17-F1
#
_cell.length_a   1.000
_cell.length_b   1.000
_cell.length_c   1.000
_cell.angle_alpha   90.00
_cell.angle_beta   90.00
_cell.angle_gamma   90.00
#
_symmetry.space_group_name_H-M   'P 1'
#
loop_
_entity.id
_entity.type
_entity.pdbx_description
1 polymer ?
#
loop_
_entity_poly.entity_id
_entity_poly.type
_entity_poly.pdbx_seq_one_letter_code
_entity_poly.pdbx_strand_id
1 'polypeptide(L)'
;MTEGCRGEGGILVNKNGYRYLQDYGMGPETPLGEPKNKYMELGPRDKVSQAFWHEWRKGNTISTPRGDVVYLDLRHLGEKKLHERLPFICELAKAYVGVDPVKEPIPVRPTAHYTMGGIETDQNCETRIKGLFAVGECSSVGLHGANRL
;
A
#
# COMPACT_ATOMS: atom_id res chain seq x y z
N MET A 1 -4.86 5.43 1.71
CA MET A 1 -5.66 4.35 1.10
C MET A 1 -5.41 3.07 1.90
N THR A 2 -6.45 2.37 2.31
CA THR A 2 -6.30 1.12 3.07
C THR A 2 -5.86 -0.04 2.18
N GLU A 3 -5.17 -1.03 2.74
CA GLU A 3 -4.85 -2.30 2.07
C GLU A 3 -6.11 -3.04 1.60
N GLY A 4 -7.24 -2.83 2.28
CA GLY A 4 -8.55 -3.35 1.87
C GLY A 4 -8.93 -3.00 0.43
N CYS A 5 -8.44 -1.90 -0.16
CA CYS A 5 -8.69 -1.60 -1.57
C CYS A 5 -8.15 -2.70 -2.50
N ARG A 6 -6.95 -3.22 -2.22
CA ARG A 6 -6.35 -4.35 -2.95
C ARG A 6 -7.07 -5.65 -2.61
N GLY A 7 -7.41 -5.83 -1.33
CA GLY A 7 -8.22 -6.95 -0.81
C GLY A 7 -9.54 -7.15 -1.54
N GLU A 8 -10.22 -6.05 -1.88
CA GLU A 8 -11.51 -6.07 -2.58
C GLU A 8 -11.40 -6.26 -4.11
N GLY A 9 -10.18 -6.28 -4.65
CA GLY A 9 -9.88 -6.50 -6.07
C GLY A 9 -9.20 -5.34 -6.79
N GLY A 10 -8.87 -4.24 -6.10
CA GLY A 10 -8.22 -3.09 -6.71
C GLY A 10 -6.88 -3.42 -7.35
N ILE A 11 -6.63 -2.87 -8.54
CA ILE A 11 -5.44 -3.15 -9.34
C ILE A 11 -4.49 -1.95 -9.39
N LEU A 12 -3.19 -2.22 -9.54
CA LEU A 12 -2.19 -1.15 -9.74
C LEU A 12 -1.80 -1.05 -11.21
N VAL A 13 -1.98 0.13 -11.80
CA VAL A 13 -1.65 0.42 -13.20
C VAL A 13 -0.67 1.59 -13.32
N ASN A 14 0.23 1.50 -14.29
CA ASN A 14 1.22 2.55 -14.54
C ASN A 14 0.65 3.65 -15.46
N LYS A 15 1.48 4.61 -15.91
CA LYS A 15 1.04 5.73 -16.76
C LYS A 15 0.44 5.31 -18.10
N ASN A 16 0.75 4.10 -18.57
CA ASN A 16 0.25 3.55 -19.82
C ASN A 16 -1.05 2.74 -19.62
N GLY A 17 -1.60 2.71 -18.40
CA GLY A 17 -2.73 1.85 -18.05
C GLY A 17 -2.38 0.37 -17.93
N TYR A 18 -1.09 0.02 -17.91
CA TYR A 18 -0.63 -1.37 -17.84
C TYR A 18 -0.57 -1.85 -16.38
N ARG A 19 -1.15 -3.02 -16.10
CA ARG A 19 -1.12 -3.67 -14.78
C ARG A 19 0.23 -4.34 -14.53
N TYR A 20 1.17 -3.53 -14.06
CA TYR A 20 2.61 -3.80 -14.13
C TYR A 20 3.14 -4.86 -13.14
N LEU A 21 2.40 -5.24 -12.09
CA LEU A 21 2.93 -6.15 -11.06
C LEU A 21 3.34 -7.53 -11.60
N GLN A 22 2.77 -7.95 -12.73
CA GLN A 22 3.12 -9.21 -13.40
C GLN A 22 4.60 -9.26 -13.83
N ASP A 23 5.25 -8.12 -14.06
CA ASP A 23 6.66 -8.03 -14.45
C ASP A 23 7.64 -8.19 -13.27
N TYR A 24 7.15 -8.22 -12.03
CA TYR A 24 7.96 -8.12 -10.81
C TYR A 24 7.89 -9.37 -9.94
N GLY A 25 7.66 -10.53 -10.55
CA GLY A 25 7.64 -11.82 -9.84
C GLY A 25 6.47 -11.96 -8.87
N MET A 26 5.37 -11.24 -9.13
CA MET A 26 4.12 -11.31 -8.36
C MET A 26 3.13 -12.33 -8.96
N GLY A 27 3.64 -13.21 -9.84
CA GLY A 27 2.91 -14.25 -10.55
C GLY A 27 2.04 -13.73 -11.69
N PRO A 28 1.31 -14.63 -12.39
CA PRO A 28 0.59 -14.22 -13.59
C PRO A 28 -0.56 -13.30 -13.22
N GLU A 29 -0.96 -12.47 -14.18
CA GLU A 29 -2.11 -11.61 -14.05
C GLU A 29 -3.37 -12.41 -13.66
N THR A 30 -4.09 -11.93 -12.65
CA THR A 30 -5.36 -12.54 -12.21
C THR A 30 -6.55 -11.86 -12.87
N PRO A 31 -7.71 -12.52 -13.02
CA PRO A 31 -8.92 -11.84 -13.48
C PRO A 31 -9.28 -10.66 -12.55
N LEU A 32 -9.88 -9.61 -13.13
CA LEU A 32 -10.36 -8.45 -12.36
C LEU A 32 -11.48 -8.87 -11.42
N GLY A 33 -11.48 -8.34 -10.19
CA GLY A 33 -12.46 -8.72 -9.15
C GLY A 33 -12.21 -10.08 -8.51
N GLU A 34 -11.22 -10.86 -8.96
CA GLU A 34 -10.85 -12.17 -8.41
C GLU A 34 -9.40 -12.15 -7.87
N PRO A 35 -9.14 -11.40 -6.79
CA PRO A 35 -7.79 -11.30 -6.24
C PRO A 35 -7.34 -12.66 -5.66
N LYS A 36 -6.08 -13.04 -5.92
CA LYS A 36 -5.49 -14.29 -5.42
C LYS A 36 -4.45 -14.01 -4.34
N ASN A 37 -4.59 -14.68 -3.19
CA ASN A 37 -3.67 -14.51 -2.06
C ASN A 37 -2.21 -14.81 -2.46
N LYS A 38 -1.29 -13.92 -2.11
CA LYS A 38 0.15 -13.96 -2.43
C LYS A 38 0.51 -13.68 -3.90
N TYR A 39 -0.44 -13.26 -4.72
CA TYR A 39 -0.24 -12.89 -6.13
C TYR A 39 -0.62 -11.43 -6.36
N MET A 40 0.01 -10.81 -7.36
CA MET A 40 -0.29 -9.46 -7.84
C MET A 40 -0.45 -8.46 -6.68
N GLU A 41 -1.59 -7.79 -6.55
CA GLU A 41 -1.85 -6.79 -5.52
C GLU A 41 -1.97 -7.40 -4.10
N LEU A 42 -2.15 -8.71 -3.95
CA LEU A 42 -2.16 -9.41 -2.66
C LEU A 42 -0.83 -10.13 -2.34
N GLY A 43 0.23 -9.85 -3.10
CA GLY A 43 1.56 -10.29 -2.70
C GLY A 43 2.18 -9.40 -1.59
N PRO A 44 3.41 -9.71 -1.17
CA PRO A 44 4.08 -9.00 -0.08
C PRO A 44 4.18 -7.49 -0.32
N ARG A 45 3.81 -6.68 0.69
CA ARG A 45 3.74 -5.20 0.59
C ARG A 45 5.09 -4.56 0.25
N ASP A 46 6.18 -5.14 0.73
CA ASP A 46 7.55 -4.74 0.41
C ASP A 46 7.83 -4.92 -1.08
N LYS A 47 7.46 -6.06 -1.67
CA LYS A 47 7.60 -6.30 -3.11
C LYS A 47 6.73 -5.39 -3.95
N VAL A 48 5.49 -5.14 -3.54
CA VAL A 48 4.60 -4.17 -4.22
C VAL A 48 5.23 -2.76 -4.22
N SER A 49 5.83 -2.37 -3.10
CA SER A 49 6.51 -1.08 -2.97
C SER A 49 7.80 -1.00 -3.81
N GLN A 50 8.57 -2.08 -3.88
CA GLN A 50 9.74 -2.17 -4.76
C GLN A 50 9.36 -2.16 -6.24
N ALA A 51 8.26 -2.81 -6.62
CA ALA A 51 7.74 -2.78 -7.99
C ALA A 51 7.42 -1.35 -8.45
N PHE A 52 6.81 -0.54 -7.57
CA PHE A 52 6.63 0.90 -7.83
C PHE A 52 7.97 1.61 -8.07
N TRP A 53 8.99 1.35 -7.24
CA TRP A 53 10.31 1.96 -7.40
C TRP A 53 10.94 1.60 -8.76
N HIS A 54 10.78 0.37 -9.22
CA HIS A 54 11.24 -0.04 -10.55
C HIS A 54 10.47 0.64 -11.69
N GLU A 55 9.15 0.78 -11.59
CA GLU A 55 8.35 1.55 -12.57
C GLU A 55 8.78 3.02 -12.60
N TRP A 56 9.04 3.61 -11.44
CA TRP A 56 9.55 4.97 -11.33
C TRP A 56 10.91 5.12 -12.02
N ARG A 57 11.85 4.19 -11.77
CA ARG A 57 13.17 4.15 -12.43
C ARG A 57 13.07 3.96 -13.95
N LYS A 58 12.05 3.24 -14.44
CA LYS A 58 11.75 3.07 -15.86
C LYS A 58 11.05 4.29 -16.48
N GLY A 59 10.65 5.27 -15.66
CA GLY A 59 9.88 6.43 -16.10
C GLY A 59 8.43 6.10 -16.45
N ASN A 60 7.90 4.98 -15.96
CA ASN A 60 6.53 4.51 -16.22
C ASN A 60 5.48 5.06 -15.24
N THR A 61 5.89 5.91 -14.31
CA THR A 61 5.00 6.61 -13.39
C THR A 61 4.38 7.86 -14.00
N ILE A 62 3.29 8.32 -13.41
CA ILE A 62 2.64 9.59 -13.72
C ILE A 62 3.29 10.67 -12.87
N SER A 63 3.77 11.74 -13.51
CA SER A 63 4.32 12.88 -12.77
C SER A 63 3.22 13.83 -12.33
N THR A 64 3.27 14.22 -11.05
CA THR A 64 2.35 15.19 -10.46
C THR A 64 3.13 16.27 -9.71
N PRO A 65 2.54 17.43 -9.42
CA PRO A 65 3.19 18.44 -8.58
C PRO A 65 3.60 17.95 -7.18
N ARG A 66 3.03 16.83 -6.71
CA ARG A 66 3.33 16.20 -5.40
C ARG A 66 4.32 15.02 -5.51
N GLY A 67 4.86 14.80 -6.71
CA GLY A 67 5.77 13.72 -7.05
C GLY A 67 5.13 12.62 -7.89
N ASP A 68 5.95 11.65 -8.26
CA ASP A 68 5.53 10.59 -9.18
C ASP A 68 4.65 9.54 -8.49
N VAL A 69 3.65 9.05 -9.22
CA VAL A 69 2.62 8.12 -8.73
C VAL A 69 2.32 7.03 -9.76
N VAL A 70 1.67 5.98 -9.30
CA VAL A 70 0.92 5.03 -10.15
C VAL A 70 -0.56 5.15 -9.79
N TYR A 71 -1.41 4.45 -10.52
CA TYR A 71 -2.84 4.46 -10.29
C TYR A 71 -3.31 3.20 -9.57
N LEU A 72 -4.16 3.37 -8.57
CA LEU A 72 -5.01 2.34 -7.99
C LEU A 72 -6.38 2.42 -8.67
N ASP A 73 -6.71 1.42 -9.48
CA ASP A 73 -7.98 1.36 -10.22
C ASP A 73 -8.98 0.44 -9.51
N LEU A 74 -10.13 1.01 -9.16
CA LEU A 74 -11.22 0.33 -8.48
C LEU A 74 -12.52 0.30 -9.30
N ARG A 75 -12.52 0.89 -10.50
CA ARG A 75 -13.74 1.15 -11.27
C ARG A 75 -14.50 -0.13 -11.63
N HIS A 76 -13.77 -1.22 -11.87
CA HIS A 76 -14.33 -2.53 -12.19
C HIS A 76 -15.15 -3.15 -11.04
N LEU A 77 -14.98 -2.69 -9.80
CA LEU A 77 -15.77 -3.16 -8.66
C LEU A 77 -17.22 -2.65 -8.71
N GLY A 78 -17.45 -1.54 -9.42
CA GLY A 78 -18.75 -0.89 -9.52
C GLY A 78 -19.13 -0.06 -8.29
N GLU A 79 -19.98 0.94 -8.52
CA GLU A 79 -20.41 1.92 -7.51
C GLU A 79 -21.00 1.27 -6.26
N LYS A 80 -21.90 0.29 -6.44
CA LYS A 80 -22.58 -0.39 -5.34
C LYS A 80 -21.59 -1.06 -4.38
N LYS A 81 -20.65 -1.86 -4.91
CA LYS A 81 -19.65 -2.56 -4.08
C LYS A 81 -18.70 -1.55 -3.42
N LEU A 82 -18.33 -0.48 -4.11
CA LEU A 82 -17.47 0.56 -3.56
C LEU A 82 -18.10 1.28 -2.37
N HIS A 83 -19.38 1.66 -2.47
CA HIS A 83 -20.07 2.31 -1.36
C HIS A 83 -20.45 1.35 -0.22
N GLU A 84 -20.60 0.06 -0.51
CA GLU A 84 -20.84 -0.95 0.52
C GLU A 84 -19.55 -1.34 1.28
N ARG A 85 -18.46 -1.58 0.56
CA ARG A 85 -17.22 -2.18 1.11
C ARG A 85 -16.13 -1.15 1.42
N LEU A 86 -16.07 -0.05 0.68
CA LEU A 86 -15.02 0.96 0.76
C LEU A 86 -15.59 2.41 0.85
N PRO A 87 -16.68 2.68 1.62
CA PRO A 87 -17.32 3.99 1.65
C PRO A 87 -16.36 5.11 2.06
N PHE A 88 -15.59 4.87 3.13
CA PHE A 88 -14.62 5.83 3.65
C PHE A 88 -13.50 6.14 2.65
N ILE A 89 -13.08 5.15 1.85
CA ILE A 89 -12.06 5.38 0.81
C ILE A 89 -12.60 6.26 -0.31
N CYS A 90 -13.87 6.07 -0.70
CA CYS A 90 -14.52 6.90 -1.69
C CYS A 90 -14.62 8.35 -1.21
N GLU A 91 -14.99 8.56 0.05
CA GLU A 91 -15.04 9.90 0.67
C GLU A 91 -13.66 10.56 0.74
N LEU A 92 -12.63 9.84 1.21
CA LEU A 92 -11.27 10.38 1.30
C LEU A 92 -10.69 10.75 -0.07
N ALA A 93 -10.89 9.91 -1.09
CA ALA A 93 -10.40 10.18 -2.44
C ALA A 93 -11.04 11.45 -3.01
N LYS A 94 -12.35 11.62 -2.83
CA LYS A 94 -13.09 12.82 -3.27
C LYS A 94 -12.63 14.05 -2.51
N ALA A 95 -12.54 13.97 -1.18
CA ALA A 95 -12.25 15.12 -0.33
C ALA A 95 -10.80 15.64 -0.45
N TYR A 96 -9.81 14.74 -0.54
CA TYR A 96 -8.40 15.13 -0.44
C TYR A 96 -7.63 15.08 -1.76
N VAL A 97 -8.13 14.30 -2.72
CA VAL A 97 -7.48 14.10 -4.03
C VAL A 97 -8.36 14.63 -5.17
N GLY A 98 -9.65 14.90 -4.93
CA GLY A 98 -10.59 15.35 -5.96
C GLY A 98 -10.95 14.27 -6.97
N VAL A 99 -10.77 12.99 -6.61
CA VAL A 99 -11.00 11.84 -7.50
C VAL A 99 -12.21 11.05 -7.01
N ASP A 100 -13.13 10.72 -7.93
CA ASP A 100 -14.20 9.76 -7.68
C ASP A 100 -13.75 8.34 -8.08
N PRO A 101 -13.50 7.42 -7.13
CA PRO A 101 -12.98 6.09 -7.44
C PRO A 101 -13.91 5.22 -8.30
N VAL A 102 -15.18 5.60 -8.39
CA VAL A 102 -16.16 4.95 -9.27
C VAL A 102 -15.87 5.27 -10.74
N LYS A 103 -15.32 6.45 -11.03
CA LYS A 103 -15.17 7.00 -12.38
C LYS A 103 -13.71 7.03 -12.83
N GLU A 104 -12.80 7.28 -11.90
CA GLU A 104 -11.40 7.58 -12.19
C GLU A 104 -10.46 6.87 -11.20
N PRO A 105 -9.28 6.44 -11.64
CA PRO A 105 -8.32 5.77 -10.78
C PRO A 105 -7.66 6.74 -9.78
N ILE A 106 -7.31 6.24 -8.60
CA ILE A 106 -6.72 7.02 -7.50
C ILE A 106 -5.19 7.08 -7.66
N PRO A 107 -4.55 8.25 -7.70
CA PRO A 107 -3.10 8.33 -7.69
C PRO A 107 -2.53 7.88 -6.33
N VAL A 108 -1.60 6.93 -6.35
CA VAL A 108 -0.97 6.35 -5.16
C VAL A 108 0.53 6.17 -5.35
N ARG A 109 1.27 6.20 -4.24
CA ARG A 109 2.68 5.83 -4.17
C ARG A 109 3.02 5.24 -2.81
N PRO A 110 4.06 4.40 -2.68
CA PRO A 110 4.59 4.00 -1.40
C PRO A 110 5.06 5.22 -0.60
N THR A 111 4.84 5.19 0.72
CA THR A 111 5.32 6.20 1.67
C THR A 111 5.85 5.50 2.91
N ALA A 112 6.65 6.22 3.71
CA ALA A 112 6.95 5.77 5.07
C ALA A 112 5.63 5.57 5.83
N HIS A 113 5.54 4.47 6.60
CA HIS A 113 4.31 4.08 7.27
C HIS A 113 4.51 3.65 8.73
N TYR A 114 5.58 2.90 9.02
CA TYR A 114 5.87 2.39 10.36
C TYR A 114 7.37 2.47 10.63
N THR A 115 7.73 2.77 11.88
CA THR A 115 9.13 2.79 12.32
C THR A 115 9.42 1.56 13.17
N MET A 116 10.17 0.60 12.62
CA MET A 116 10.54 -0.63 13.36
C MET A 116 11.61 -0.37 14.43
N GLY A 117 12.50 0.59 14.18
CA GLY A 117 13.49 1.01 15.16
C GLY A 117 12.87 1.83 16.28
N GLY A 118 13.63 2.08 17.34
CA GLY A 118 13.14 2.81 18.49
C GLY A 118 14.09 2.72 19.67
N ILE A 119 13.58 3.03 20.85
CA ILE A 119 14.30 2.89 22.12
C ILE A 119 14.50 1.39 22.37
N GLU A 120 15.76 0.95 22.43
CA GLU A 120 16.11 -0.44 22.71
C GLU A 120 15.60 -0.85 24.10
N THR A 121 14.85 -1.94 24.15
CA THR A 121 14.34 -2.53 25.40
C THR A 121 14.59 -4.02 25.46
N ASP A 122 14.67 -4.54 26.69
CA ASP A 122 14.67 -5.98 26.94
C ASP A 122 13.27 -6.59 26.80
N GLN A 123 13.16 -7.87 27.16
CA GLN A 123 11.90 -8.66 27.09
C GLN A 123 10.83 -8.15 28.06
N ASN A 124 11.22 -7.41 29.10
CA ASN A 124 10.33 -6.79 30.08
C ASN A 124 10.00 -5.33 29.71
N CYS A 125 10.40 -4.88 28.52
CA CYS A 125 10.25 -3.51 28.04
C CYS A 125 11.09 -2.48 28.83
N GLU A 126 12.06 -2.91 29.63
CA GLU A 126 12.98 -2.01 30.34
C GLU A 126 14.12 -1.61 29.41
N THR A 127 14.50 -0.34 29.45
CA THR A 127 15.64 0.19 28.68
C THR A 127 16.96 -0.10 29.39
N ARG A 128 18.08 0.35 28.80
CA ARG A 128 19.40 0.31 29.46
C ARG A 128 19.50 1.23 30.69
N ILE A 129 18.56 2.15 30.85
CA ILE A 129 18.44 3.02 32.04
C ILE A 129 17.45 2.35 32.99
N LYS A 130 17.95 1.95 34.17
CA LYS A 130 17.13 1.28 35.19
C LYS A 130 15.92 2.12 35.58
N GLY A 131 14.75 1.50 35.62
CA GLY A 131 13.47 2.13 35.93
C GLY A 131 12.82 2.89 34.77
N LEU A 132 13.46 2.96 33.60
CA LEU A 132 12.88 3.56 32.39
C LEU A 132 12.40 2.46 31.45
N PHE A 133 11.13 2.54 31.05
CA PHE A 133 10.45 1.59 30.17
C PHE A 133 9.98 2.26 28.87
N ALA A 134 9.93 1.50 27.78
CA ALA A 134 9.37 1.96 26.50
C ALA A 134 8.53 0.85 25.85
N VAL A 135 7.33 1.19 25.38
CA VAL A 135 6.38 0.24 24.78
C VAL A 135 5.67 0.88 23.60
N GLY A 136 5.40 0.08 22.56
CA GLY A 136 4.70 0.51 21.35
C GLY A 136 5.67 0.84 20.21
N GLU A 137 5.22 1.63 19.23
CA GLU A 137 6.04 1.96 18.05
C GLU A 137 7.31 2.76 18.40
N CYS A 138 7.38 3.39 19.57
CA CYS A 138 8.59 4.08 20.00
C CYS A 138 9.70 3.14 20.48
N SER A 139 9.41 1.85 20.72
CA SER A 139 10.37 0.90 21.27
C SER A 139 10.86 -0.11 20.23
N SER A 140 12.09 -0.57 20.44
CA SER A 140 12.71 -1.64 19.69
C SER A 140 12.97 -2.82 20.63
N VAL A 141 11.91 -3.61 20.85
CA VAL A 141 11.96 -4.87 21.62
C VAL A 141 12.47 -6.05 20.78
N GLY A 142 12.72 -5.84 19.48
CA GLY A 142 13.19 -6.87 18.54
C GLY A 142 12.09 -7.74 17.92
N LEU A 143 10.84 -7.67 18.41
CA LEU A 143 9.70 -8.47 17.91
C LEU A 143 9.45 -8.30 16.40
N HIS A 144 9.53 -7.07 15.89
CA HIS A 144 9.25 -6.76 14.49
C HIS A 144 10.45 -7.01 13.56
N GLY A 145 11.66 -7.20 14.09
CA GLY A 145 12.88 -7.27 13.28
C GLY A 145 12.98 -6.12 12.28
N ALA A 146 13.20 -6.46 11.00
CA ALA A 146 13.32 -5.47 9.92
C ALA A 146 12.01 -5.21 9.15
N ASN A 147 10.93 -5.95 9.41
CA ASN A 147 9.65 -5.78 8.71
C ASN A 147 8.46 -6.26 9.56
N ARG A 148 7.49 -5.38 9.77
CA ARG A 148 6.28 -5.64 10.56
C ARG A 148 5.20 -6.31 9.69
N LEU A 149 4.58 -7.36 10.24
CA LEU A 149 3.36 -7.99 9.70
C LEU A 149 2.14 -7.06 9.79
#